data_AF-A0A3E4V1F1-F1
#
_entry.id   AF-A0A3E4V1F1-F1
#
_cell.length_a   1.000
_cell.length_b   1.000
_cell.length_c   1.000
_cell.angle_alpha   90.00
_cell.angle_beta   90.00
_cell.angle_gamma   90.00
#
_symmetry.space_group_name_H-M   'P 1'
#
loop_
_entity.id
_entity.type
_entity.pdbx_description
1 polymer ?
#
loop_
_entity_poly.entity_id
_entity_poly.type
_entity_poly.pdbx_seq_one_letter_code
_entity_poly.pdbx_strand_id
1 'polypeptide(L)'
;MNFIKKQAAGFYLMLLALILGTAGIVFYVINCNTAYFSNLGISWGVVGCLVAGVVLEILFVAGQEKSPEMPVLDILPILAGVLLMAGFVFFVRLRVNSIATILSFERNAQTMADLSSAIIGMGCTLAAVIMTIISSFFRTVREEK
;
A
#
# COMPACT_ATOMS: atom_id res chain seq x y z
N MET A 1 17.94 -9.16 24.32
CA MET A 1 18.52 -8.41 23.18
C MET A 1 17.75 -7.09 22.98
N ASN A 2 18.34 -5.95 22.58
CA ASN A 2 17.55 -4.71 22.33
C ASN A 2 16.66 -4.86 21.07
N PHE A 3 15.53 -4.14 20.99
CA PHE A 3 14.49 -4.26 19.94
C PHE A 3 15.06 -4.36 18.52
N ILE A 4 15.90 -3.40 18.12
CA ILE A 4 16.49 -3.37 16.76
C ILE A 4 17.33 -4.62 16.47
N LYS A 5 18.03 -5.16 17.47
CA LYS A 5 18.86 -6.36 17.32
C LYS A 5 18.02 -7.64 17.22
N LYS A 6 16.75 -7.61 17.63
CA LYS A 6 15.78 -8.71 17.56
C LYS A 6 15.08 -8.82 16.20
N GLN A 7 15.08 -7.74 15.41
CA GLN A 7 14.41 -7.70 14.12
C GLN A 7 15.21 -8.43 13.01
N ALA A 8 14.48 -9.16 12.17
CA ALA A 8 14.99 -9.82 10.97
C ALA A 8 14.52 -9.10 9.69
N ALA A 9 14.96 -9.57 8.53
CA ALA A 9 14.73 -8.90 7.25
C ALA A 9 13.24 -8.66 6.94
N GLY A 10 12.37 -9.63 7.28
CA GLY A 10 10.93 -9.51 7.06
C GLY A 10 10.30 -8.32 7.79
N PHE A 11 10.80 -7.97 8.98
CA PHE A 11 10.28 -6.82 9.72
C PHE A 11 10.51 -5.49 8.98
N TYR A 12 11.72 -5.30 8.43
CA TYR A 12 12.06 -4.08 7.70
C TYR A 12 11.31 -3.99 6.35
N LEU A 13 11.10 -5.13 5.70
CA LEU A 13 10.30 -5.21 4.48
C LEU A 13 8.83 -4.87 4.75
N MET A 14 8.27 -5.36 5.87
CA MET A 14 6.91 -5.02 6.29
C MET A 14 6.77 -3.54 6.65
N LEU A 15 7.76 -2.94 7.33
CA LEU A 15 7.77 -1.50 7.57
C LEU A 15 7.81 -0.69 6.27
N LEU A 16 8.59 -1.14 5.28
CA LEU A 16 8.62 -0.50 3.98
C LEU A 16 7.27 -0.64 3.25
N ALA A 17 6.65 -1.82 3.30
CA ALA A 17 5.30 -2.06 2.76
C ALA A 17 4.29 -1.08 3.36
N LEU A 18 4.31 -0.92 4.68
CA LEU A 18 3.43 -0.02 5.42
C LEU A 18 3.61 1.44 5.02
N ILE A 19 4.86 1.90 4.87
CA ILE A 19 5.15 3.28 4.42
C ILE A 19 4.62 3.49 3.00
N LEU A 20 4.87 2.53 2.10
CA LEU A 20 4.42 2.59 0.71
C LEU A 20 2.90 2.51 0.58
N GLY A 21 2.23 1.66 1.36
CA GLY A 21 0.78 1.53 1.39
C GLY A 21 0.13 2.83 1.86
N THR A 22 0.68 3.42 2.92
CA THR A 22 0.24 4.72 3.44
C THR A 22 0.47 5.84 2.43
N ALA A 23 1.63 5.90 1.78
CA ALA A 23 1.91 6.86 0.72
C ALA A 23 0.93 6.69 -0.44
N GLY A 24 0.60 5.45 -0.83
CA GLY A 24 -0.40 5.14 -1.83
C GLY A 24 -1.78 5.72 -1.52
N ILE A 25 -2.23 5.63 -0.26
CA ILE A 25 -3.48 6.23 0.21
C ILE A 25 -3.42 7.77 0.12
N VAL A 26 -2.33 8.37 0.60
CA VAL A 26 -2.15 9.82 0.58
C VAL A 26 -2.19 10.35 -0.85
N PHE A 27 -1.44 9.75 -1.76
CA PHE A 27 -1.43 10.14 -3.17
C PHE A 27 -2.76 9.86 -3.87
N TYR A 28 -3.50 8.81 -3.48
CA TYR A 28 -4.86 8.61 -3.96
C TYR A 28 -5.78 9.76 -3.56
N VAL A 29 -5.75 10.19 -2.29
CA VAL A 29 -6.58 11.30 -1.80
C VAL A 29 -6.15 12.63 -2.43
N ILE A 30 -4.85 12.89 -2.57
CA ILE A 30 -4.34 14.05 -3.29
C ILE A 30 -4.86 14.05 -4.73
N ASN A 31 -4.74 12.91 -5.43
CA ASN A 31 -5.22 12.78 -6.79
C ASN A 31 -6.71 13.11 -6.89
N CYS A 32 -7.54 12.59 -5.99
CA CYS A 32 -8.98 12.88 -5.94
C CYS A 32 -9.33 14.35 -5.67
N ASN A 33 -8.37 15.19 -5.27
CA ASN A 33 -8.58 16.63 -5.03
C ASN A 33 -7.90 17.51 -6.10
N THR A 34 -7.32 16.92 -7.14
CA THR A 34 -6.77 17.66 -8.28
C THR A 34 -7.87 18.23 -9.18
N ALA A 35 -7.53 19.23 -10.00
CA ALA A 35 -8.51 19.88 -10.88
C ALA A 35 -9.20 18.87 -11.81
N TYR A 36 -8.42 17.99 -12.44
CA TYR A 36 -8.94 16.99 -13.35
C TYR A 36 -9.76 15.88 -12.65
N PHE A 37 -9.23 15.30 -11.57
CA PHE A 37 -9.80 14.09 -10.97
C PHE A 37 -10.83 14.36 -9.86
N SER A 38 -11.00 15.62 -9.44
CA SER A 38 -11.99 16.01 -8.41
C SER A 38 -13.41 15.56 -8.72
N ASN A 39 -13.82 15.63 -9.98
CA ASN A 39 -15.15 15.22 -10.43
C ASN A 39 -15.40 13.70 -10.31
N LEU A 40 -14.34 12.89 -10.23
CA LEU A 40 -14.44 11.44 -10.03
C LEU A 40 -14.54 11.07 -8.55
N GLY A 41 -14.14 11.99 -7.66
CA GLY A 41 -14.22 11.84 -6.22
C GLY A 41 -13.41 10.68 -5.64
N ILE A 42 -13.65 10.47 -4.34
CA ILE A 42 -13.03 9.41 -3.54
C ILE A 42 -13.91 8.16 -3.61
N SER A 43 -13.32 7.04 -4.03
CA SER A 43 -13.95 5.73 -3.94
C SER A 43 -13.66 5.10 -2.59
N TRP A 44 -14.74 4.80 -1.87
CA TRP A 44 -14.69 4.06 -0.61
C TRP A 44 -14.14 2.63 -0.78
N GLY A 45 -14.26 2.05 -1.98
CA GLY A 45 -13.65 0.75 -2.27
C GLY A 45 -12.12 0.81 -2.25
N VAL A 46 -11.53 1.84 -2.86
CA VAL A 46 -10.07 2.03 -2.84
C VAL A 46 -9.59 2.32 -1.42
N VAL A 47 -10.18 3.32 -0.76
CA VAL A 47 -9.76 3.73 0.59
C VAL A 47 -9.98 2.60 1.58
N GLY A 48 -11.14 1.94 1.55
CA GLY A 48 -11.48 0.86 2.47
C GLY A 48 -10.50 -0.31 2.37
N CYS A 49 -10.18 -0.77 1.15
CA CYS A 49 -9.22 -1.85 0.94
C CYS A 49 -7.81 -1.46 1.39
N LEU A 50 -7.31 -0.28 0.97
CA LEU A 50 -5.95 0.14 1.30
C LEU A 50 -5.76 0.39 2.80
N VAL A 51 -6.70 1.10 3.45
CA VAL A 51 -6.65 1.37 4.89
C VAL A 51 -6.73 0.07 5.68
N ALA A 52 -7.66 -0.83 5.34
CA ALA A 52 -7.77 -2.12 6.02
C ALA A 52 -6.49 -2.95 5.86
N GLY A 53 -5.88 -2.96 4.67
CA GLY A 53 -4.58 -3.60 4.43
C GLY A 53 -3.48 -3.06 5.35
N VAL A 54 -3.29 -1.74 5.38
CA VAL A 54 -2.29 -1.08 6.24
C VAL A 54 -2.54 -1.35 7.73
N VAL A 55 -3.81 -1.34 8.17
CA VAL A 55 -4.16 -1.65 9.56
C VAL A 55 -3.77 -3.08 9.93
N LEU A 56 -3.98 -4.05 9.03
CA LEU A 56 -3.57 -5.44 9.28
C LEU A 56 -2.04 -5.59 9.34
N GLU A 57 -1.28 -4.84 8.54
CA GLU A 57 0.20 -4.80 8.64
C GLU A 57 0.64 -4.25 10.01
N ILE A 58 0.01 -3.17 10.50
CA ILE A 58 0.29 -2.61 11.83
C ILE A 58 0.03 -3.65 12.91
N LEU A 59 -1.13 -4.33 12.85
CA LEU A 59 -1.50 -5.36 13.82
C LEU A 59 -0.52 -6.53 13.79
N PHE A 60 -0.04 -6.93 12.61
CA PHE A 60 0.98 -7.96 12.48
C PHE A 60 2.30 -7.54 13.12
N VAL A 61 2.79 -6.34 12.82
CA VAL A 61 4.04 -5.80 13.39
C VAL A 61 3.97 -5.71 14.91
N ALA A 62 2.87 -5.17 15.46
CA ALA A 62 2.67 -5.06 16.90
C ALA A 62 2.47 -6.44 17.58
N GLY A 63 1.78 -7.37 16.92
CA GLY A 63 1.54 -8.72 17.41
C GLY A 63 2.81 -9.56 17.49
N GLN A 64 3.65 -9.51 16.44
CA GLN A 64 4.91 -10.24 16.37
C GLN A 64 5.93 -9.79 17.43
N GLU A 65 5.90 -8.53 17.85
CA GLU A 65 6.70 -8.06 18.97
C GLU A 65 6.30 -8.73 20.29
N LYS A 66 5.00 -8.88 20.51
CA LYS A 66 4.43 -9.34 21.79
C LYS A 66 4.36 -10.86 21.91
N SER A 67 4.08 -11.56 20.81
CA SER A 67 3.85 -13.02 20.82
C SER A 67 4.21 -13.65 19.46
N PRO A 68 5.50 -13.78 19.14
CA PRO A 68 5.96 -14.26 17.84
C PRO A 68 5.57 -15.71 17.51
N GLU A 69 5.22 -16.51 18.52
CA GLU A 69 4.85 -17.93 18.35
C GLU A 69 3.37 -18.15 18.03
N MET A 70 2.55 -17.09 17.96
CA MET A 70 1.11 -17.23 17.76
C MET A 70 0.78 -17.48 16.27
N PRO A 71 0.29 -18.67 15.88
CA PRO A 71 0.09 -19.03 14.47
C PRO A 71 -0.96 -18.15 13.76
N VAL A 72 -1.87 -17.55 14.52
CA VAL A 72 -2.92 -16.67 13.99
C VAL A 72 -2.31 -15.38 13.40
N LEU A 73 -1.13 -14.95 13.84
CA LEU A 73 -0.49 -13.74 13.29
C LEU A 73 -0.07 -13.93 11.83
N ASP A 74 0.18 -15.16 11.38
CA ASP A 74 0.63 -15.44 10.02
C ASP A 74 -0.47 -15.20 8.96
N ILE A 75 -1.74 -15.16 9.37
CA ILE A 75 -2.85 -14.86 8.44
C ILE A 75 -2.98 -13.36 8.12
N LEU A 76 -2.53 -12.51 9.04
CA LEU A 76 -2.62 -11.05 8.89
C LEU A 76 -1.90 -10.51 7.66
N PRO A 77 -0.62 -10.85 7.38
CA PRO A 77 0.07 -10.37 6.19
C PRO A 77 -0.55 -10.90 4.89
N ILE A 78 -1.16 -12.09 4.91
CA ILE A 78 -1.86 -12.65 3.75
C ILE A 78 -3.10 -11.81 3.43
N LEU A 79 -3.94 -11.55 4.44
CA LEU A 79 -5.14 -10.73 4.28
C LEU A 79 -4.78 -9.28 3.91
N ALA A 80 -3.72 -8.72 4.51
CA ALA A 80 -3.20 -7.42 4.16
C ALA A 80 -2.82 -7.36 2.67
N GLY A 81 -2.02 -8.32 2.19
CA GLY A 81 -1.61 -8.40 0.79
C GLY A 81 -2.79 -8.49 -0.19
N VAL A 82 -3.81 -9.28 0.15
CA VAL A 82 -5.05 -9.39 -0.66
C VAL A 82 -5.79 -8.05 -0.72
N LEU A 83 -5.95 -7.38 0.42
CA LEU A 83 -6.65 -6.09 0.48
C LEU A 83 -5.87 -4.97 -0.23
N LEU A 84 -4.55 -4.92 -0.05
CA LEU A 84 -3.69 -3.96 -0.75
C LEU A 84 -3.77 -4.17 -2.28
N MET A 85 -3.75 -5.43 -2.73
CA MET A 85 -3.92 -5.76 -4.16
C MET A 85 -5.30 -5.37 -4.67
N ALA A 86 -6.37 -5.65 -3.92
CA ALA A 86 -7.72 -5.24 -4.29
C ALA A 86 -7.83 -3.71 -4.41
N GLY A 87 -7.26 -2.98 -3.45
CA GLY A 87 -7.19 -1.52 -3.47
C GLY A 87 -6.43 -0.99 -4.69
N PHE A 88 -5.28 -1.58 -5.02
CA PHE A 88 -4.51 -1.25 -6.22
C PHE A 88 -5.33 -1.47 -7.50
N VAL A 89 -5.97 -2.64 -7.64
CA VAL A 89 -6.79 -2.95 -8.83
C VAL A 89 -7.94 -1.96 -8.97
N PHE A 90 -8.62 -1.61 -7.88
CA PHE A 90 -9.67 -0.59 -7.92
C PHE A 90 -9.13 0.79 -8.29
N PHE A 91 -7.97 1.18 -7.76
CA PHE A 91 -7.35 2.45 -8.10
C PHE A 91 -7.03 2.54 -9.60
N VAL A 92 -6.36 1.52 -10.15
CA VAL A 92 -6.05 1.45 -11.60
C VAL A 92 -7.33 1.52 -12.43
N ARG A 93 -8.35 0.72 -12.08
CA ARG A 93 -9.63 0.69 -12.82
C ARG A 93 -10.31 2.06 -12.86
N LEU A 94 -10.28 2.81 -11.77
CA LEU A 94 -10.90 4.13 -11.69
C LEU A 94 -10.13 5.22 -12.42
N ARG A 95 -8.89 4.95 -12.86
CA ARG A 95 -8.01 5.95 -13.47
C ARG A 95 -7.58 5.60 -14.89
N VAL A 96 -7.63 4.33 -15.29
CA VAL A 96 -7.14 3.87 -16.60
C VAL A 96 -7.75 4.64 -17.78
N ASN A 97 -9.06 4.91 -17.75
CA ASN A 97 -9.72 5.67 -18.82
C ASN A 97 -9.23 7.12 -18.84
N SER A 98 -9.25 7.78 -17.69
CA SER A 98 -8.74 9.15 -17.54
C SER A 98 -7.29 9.31 -17.97
N ILE A 99 -6.44 8.33 -17.66
CA ILE A 99 -5.03 8.31 -18.08
C ILE A 99 -4.94 8.28 -19.61
N ALA A 100 -5.73 7.41 -20.26
CA ALA A 100 -5.78 7.35 -21.72
C ALA A 100 -6.25 8.68 -22.33
N THR A 101 -7.32 9.28 -21.81
CA THR A 101 -7.84 10.56 -22.29
C THR A 101 -6.81 11.69 -22.16
N ILE A 102 -6.16 11.81 -20.99
CA ILE A 102 -5.12 12.82 -20.75
C ILE A 102 -3.95 12.63 -21.72
N LEU A 103 -3.47 11.40 -21.91
CA LEU A 103 -2.29 11.15 -22.75
C LEU A 103 -2.58 11.33 -24.24
N SER A 104 -3.81 11.11 -24.69
CA SER A 104 -4.20 11.19 -26.10
C SER A 104 -4.72 12.55 -26.52
N PHE A 105 -5.60 13.17 -25.74
CA PHE A 105 -6.41 14.31 -26.20
C PHE A 105 -6.24 15.55 -25.33
N GLU A 106 -6.09 15.39 -24.02
CA GLU A 106 -6.13 16.50 -23.06
C GLU A 106 -4.74 16.79 -22.49
N ARG A 107 -3.68 16.45 -23.23
CA ARG A 107 -2.30 16.52 -22.78
C ARG A 107 -1.82 17.97 -22.67
N ASN A 108 -1.78 18.49 -21.46
CA ASN A 108 -1.23 19.82 -21.15
C ASN A 108 -0.52 19.81 -19.79
N ALA A 109 0.07 20.94 -19.39
CA ALA A 109 0.85 21.04 -18.16
C ALA A 109 0.03 20.71 -16.90
N GLN A 110 -1.23 21.18 -16.83
CA GLN A 110 -2.10 20.96 -15.68
C GLN A 110 -2.54 19.50 -15.56
N THR A 111 -3.04 18.92 -16.66
CA THR A 111 -3.54 17.53 -16.64
C THR A 111 -2.41 16.52 -16.42
N MET A 112 -1.20 16.82 -16.91
CA MET A 112 -0.02 16.00 -16.63
C MET A 112 0.44 16.10 -15.18
N ALA A 113 0.33 17.28 -14.54
CA ALA A 113 0.61 17.43 -13.12
C ALA A 113 -0.40 16.65 -12.27
N ASP A 114 -1.68 16.75 -12.59
CA ASP A 114 -2.75 16.02 -11.92
C ASP A 114 -2.56 14.49 -12.07
N LEU A 115 -2.19 14.04 -13.27
CA LEU A 115 -1.88 12.65 -13.58
C LEU A 115 -0.69 12.10 -12.77
N SER A 116 0.33 12.91 -12.50
CA SER A 116 1.52 12.49 -11.75
C SER A 116 1.16 11.90 -10.38
N SER A 117 0.22 12.54 -9.66
CA SER A 117 -0.24 12.05 -8.37
C SER A 117 -0.91 10.67 -8.45
N ALA A 118 -1.68 10.39 -9.51
CA ALA A 118 -2.27 9.07 -9.74
C ALA A 118 -1.19 8.01 -9.99
N ILE A 119 -0.19 8.33 -10.83
CA ILE A 119 0.89 7.41 -11.17
C ILE A 119 1.75 7.09 -9.95
N ILE A 120 2.11 8.10 -9.15
CA ILE A 120 2.87 7.90 -7.92
C ILE A 120 2.07 7.06 -6.93
N GLY A 121 0.78 7.38 -6.73
CA GLY A 121 -0.09 6.61 -5.84
C GLY A 121 -0.18 5.14 -6.24
N MET A 122 -0.43 4.86 -7.53
CA MET A 122 -0.45 3.49 -8.06
C MET A 122 0.91 2.79 -7.88
N GLY A 123 2.01 3.47 -8.17
CA GLY A 123 3.36 2.94 -7.98
C GLY A 123 3.65 2.57 -6.52
N CYS A 124 3.30 3.45 -5.57
CA CYS A 124 3.43 3.19 -4.13
C CYS A 124 2.57 1.99 -3.69
N THR A 125 1.30 1.93 -4.09
CA THR A 125 0.43 0.79 -3.72
C THR A 125 0.93 -0.53 -4.29
N LEU A 126 1.40 -0.57 -5.54
CA LEU A 126 1.96 -1.78 -6.15
C LEU A 126 3.25 -2.20 -5.45
N ALA A 127 4.13 -1.25 -5.14
CA ALA A 127 5.36 -1.53 -4.42
C ALA A 127 5.06 -2.07 -3.00
N ALA A 128 4.04 -1.54 -2.31
CA ALA A 128 3.59 -2.05 -1.02
C ALA A 128 3.17 -3.52 -1.10
N VAL A 129 2.36 -3.87 -2.12
CA VAL A 129 1.94 -5.26 -2.38
C VAL A 129 3.15 -6.17 -2.59
N ILE A 130 4.10 -5.76 -3.44
CA ILE A 130 5.31 -6.55 -3.71
C ILE A 130 6.12 -6.73 -2.42
N MET A 131 6.31 -5.68 -1.63
CA MET A 131 7.04 -5.76 -0.36
C MET A 131 6.33 -6.67 0.64
N THR A 132 5.00 -6.64 0.71
CA THR A 132 4.19 -7.54 1.57
C THR A 132 4.41 -9.00 1.18
N ILE A 133 4.37 -9.30 -0.12
CA ILE A 133 4.60 -10.64 -0.65
C ILE A 133 6.01 -11.10 -0.32
N ILE A 134 7.03 -10.29 -0.62
CA ILE A 134 8.43 -10.64 -0.35
C ILE A 134 8.64 -10.83 1.15
N SER A 135 8.14 -9.92 1.98
CA SER A 135 8.22 -9.99 3.45
C SER A 135 7.68 -11.31 4.00
N SER A 136 6.66 -11.89 3.37
CA SER A 136 6.04 -13.14 3.82
C SER A 136 6.98 -14.36 3.69
N PHE A 137 8.05 -14.27 2.91
CA PHE A 137 9.08 -15.30 2.80
C PHE A 137 10.23 -15.15 3.81
N PHE A 138 10.29 -14.02 4.51
CA PHE A 138 11.33 -13.75 5.50
C PHE A 138 10.77 -13.75 6.91
N ARG A 139 11.57 -14.22 7.85
CA ARG A 139 11.23 -14.08 9.27
C ARG A 139 11.26 -12.61 9.69
N THR A 140 10.35 -12.24 10.57
CA THR A 140 10.29 -10.90 11.18
C THR A 140 11.14 -10.80 12.43
N VAL A 141 11.31 -11.89 13.16
CA VAL A 141 12.11 -11.97 14.40
C VAL A 141 13.28 -12.94 14.20
N ARG A 142 14.47 -12.59 14.70
CA ARG A 142 15.63 -13.48 14.70
C ARG A 142 15.44 -14.60 15.75
N GLU A 143 15.82 -15.83 15.42
CA GLU A 143 15.95 -16.90 16.42
C GLU A 143 17.10 -16.56 17.37
N GLU A 144 16.85 -16.63 18.68
CA GLU A 144 17.92 -16.64 19.67
C GLU A 144 18.62 -18.01 19.56
N LYS A 145 19.90 -18.00 19.20
CA LYS A 145 20.80 -19.15 19.36
C LYS A 145 21.39 -19.13 20.76
#